data_AF-A0AAW1UT48-F1
#
_entry.id   AF-A0AAW1UT48-F1
#
_cell.length_a   1.000
_cell.length_b   1.000
_cell.length_c   1.000
_cell.angle_alpha   90.00
_cell.angle_beta   90.00
_cell.angle_gamma   90.00
#
_symmetry.space_group_name_H-M   'P 1'
#
loop_
_entity.id
_entity.type
_entity.pdbx_description
1 polymer ?
#
loop_
_entity_poly.entity_id
_entity_poly.type
_entity_poly.pdbx_seq_one_letter_code
_entity_poly.pdbx_strand_id
1 'polypeptide(L)'
;MYCENIIDKENQFQKTSDFYRTCNLPKRFEYPSWFYGYGIQRTPPINPFYRTTSSDYGRYPPTIHSVPTSFYPTVQEFTKVMAKAGNYRNYSLNVGIDPSVI
;
A
#
# COMPACT_ATOMS: atom_id res chain seq x y z
N MET A 1 -29.41 26.92 10.76
CA MET A 1 -29.72 25.60 10.19
C MET A 1 -28.63 24.64 10.60
N TYR A 2 -28.78 24.02 11.76
CA TYR A 2 -27.88 22.95 12.17
C TYR A 2 -28.37 21.69 11.46
N CYS A 3 -27.64 21.26 10.44
CA CYS A 3 -27.79 19.91 9.95
C CYS A 3 -27.13 19.03 11.01
N GLU A 4 -27.94 18.38 11.84
CA GLU A 4 -27.45 17.41 12.81
C GLU A 4 -26.60 16.38 12.05
N ASN A 5 -25.42 16.08 12.59
CA ASN A 5 -24.52 15.09 12.04
C ASN A 5 -25.18 13.71 12.13
N ILE A 6 -25.98 13.36 11.12
CA ILE A 6 -26.53 12.02 10.87
C ILE A 6 -25.44 11.08 10.30
N ILE A 7 -24.22 11.58 10.13
CA ILE A 7 -23.12 10.87 9.49
C ILE A 7 -22.54 9.82 10.48
N ASP A 8 -23.00 8.58 10.27
CA ASP A 8 -22.25 7.33 10.38
C ASP A 8 -22.12 6.66 11.76
N LYS A 9 -23.24 6.47 12.47
CA LYS A 9 -23.32 5.47 13.56
C LYS A 9 -23.62 4.03 13.09
N GLU A 10 -23.53 3.74 11.80
CA GLU A 10 -23.48 2.39 11.23
C GLU A 10 -22.10 2.09 10.61
N ASN A 11 -21.01 2.44 11.28
CA ASN A 11 -19.70 1.94 10.90
C ASN A 11 -19.51 0.51 11.44
N GLN A 12 -20.37 -0.41 11.00
CA GLN A 12 -19.99 -1.81 10.97
C GLN A 12 -18.88 -1.91 9.94
N PHE A 13 -17.65 -2.17 10.38
CA PHE A 13 -16.43 -2.41 9.61
C PHE A 13 -16.68 -2.91 8.17
N GLN A 14 -16.96 -2.00 7.24
CA GLN A 14 -17.33 -2.33 5.88
C GLN A 14 -16.09 -2.89 5.19
N LYS A 15 -16.16 -4.13 4.73
CA LYS A 15 -15.06 -4.74 3.99
C LYS A 15 -15.24 -4.49 2.51
N THR A 16 -14.14 -4.35 1.78
CA THR A 16 -14.22 -4.22 0.33
C THR A 16 -14.83 -5.45 -0.35
N SER A 17 -14.58 -6.64 0.21
CA SER A 17 -15.12 -7.90 -0.31
C SER A 17 -16.63 -8.03 -0.15
N ASP A 18 -17.25 -7.29 0.78
CA ASP A 18 -18.70 -7.28 0.96
C ASP A 18 -19.41 -6.60 -0.23
N PHE A 19 -18.73 -5.67 -0.90
CA PHE A 19 -19.30 -4.85 -1.99
C PHE A 19 -18.72 -5.20 -3.38
N TYR A 20 -17.48 -5.68 -3.43
CA TYR A 20 -16.77 -5.97 -4.67
C TYR A 20 -16.13 -7.36 -4.65
N ARG A 21 -15.95 -7.96 -5.82
CA ARG A 21 -15.12 -9.16 -5.94
C ARG A 21 -13.65 -8.79 -5.78
N THR A 22 -13.00 -9.33 -4.75
CA THR A 22 -11.58 -9.05 -4.47
C THR A 22 -10.69 -10.26 -4.76
N CYS A 23 -9.44 -9.99 -5.15
CA CYS A 23 -8.44 -11.01 -5.45
C CYS A 23 -7.09 -10.63 -4.83
N ASN A 24 -6.56 -11.49 -3.95
CA ASN A 24 -5.25 -11.27 -3.30
C ASN A 24 -5.11 -9.89 -2.63
N LEU A 25 -6.17 -9.38 -2.01
CA LEU A 25 -6.19 -8.04 -1.43
C LEU A 25 -5.60 -8.03 -0.02
N PRO A 26 -4.58 -7.21 0.28
CA PRO A 26 -4.05 -7.05 1.62
C PRO A 26 -5.11 -6.54 2.60
N LYS A 27 -5.01 -6.96 3.87
CA LYS A 27 -5.92 -6.51 4.95
C LYS A 27 -6.06 -4.99 5.02
N ARG A 28 -4.97 -4.24 4.79
CA ARG A 28 -5.01 -2.78 4.80
C ARG A 28 -6.00 -2.20 3.79
N PHE A 29 -6.09 -2.78 2.59
CA PHE A 29 -7.03 -2.33 1.56
C PHE A 29 -8.41 -2.96 1.74
N GLU A 30 -8.46 -4.17 2.32
CA GLU A 30 -9.71 -4.87 2.63
C GLU A 30 -10.57 -4.11 3.65
N TYR A 31 -9.92 -3.44 4.60
CA TYR A 31 -10.56 -2.67 5.67
C TYR A 31 -10.21 -1.18 5.54
N PRO A 32 -11.06 -0.33 4.92
CA PRO A 32 -10.79 1.10 4.81
C PRO A 32 -10.63 1.81 6.15
N SER A 33 -11.17 1.25 7.24
CA SER A 33 -10.96 1.75 8.60
C SER A 33 -9.49 1.74 9.03
N TRP A 34 -8.61 0.99 8.35
CA TRP A 34 -7.16 0.99 8.62
C TRP A 34 -6.50 2.30 8.19
N PHE A 35 -7.14 3.13 7.37
CA PHE A 35 -6.59 4.40 6.92
C PHE A 35 -6.85 5.52 7.94
N TYR A 36 -5.79 5.94 8.63
CA TYR A 36 -5.83 7.02 9.62
C TYR A 36 -4.80 8.12 9.30
N GLY A 37 -4.92 9.28 9.96
CA GLY A 37 -4.03 10.43 9.83
C GLY A 37 -4.42 11.46 8.77
N TYR A 38 -5.63 11.37 8.22
CA TYR A 38 -6.12 12.29 7.20
C TYR A 38 -6.59 13.62 7.80
N GLY A 39 -6.57 14.69 7.01
CA GLY A 39 -6.87 16.04 7.51
C GLY A 39 -8.22 16.19 8.21
N ILE A 40 -9.25 15.45 7.76
CA ILE A 40 -10.58 15.45 8.38
C ILE A 40 -10.63 14.75 9.75
N GLN A 41 -9.67 13.87 10.04
CA GLN A 41 -9.57 13.15 11.30
C GLN A 41 -8.79 13.92 12.37
N ARG A 42 -8.32 15.14 12.05
CA ARG A 42 -7.57 15.99 12.99
C ARG A 42 -8.49 16.54 14.06
N THR A 43 -7.99 16.51 15.30
CA THR A 43 -8.65 17.08 16.47
C THR A 43 -7.68 18.03 17.18
N PRO A 44 -7.99 19.32 17.33
CA PRO A 44 -9.20 20.00 16.86
C PRO A 44 -9.25 20.17 15.32
N PRO A 45 -10.45 20.35 14.73
CA PRO A 45 -10.59 20.60 13.30
C PRO A 45 -9.91 21.91 12.91
N ILE A 46 -9.36 21.97 11.69
CA ILE A 46 -8.74 23.18 11.17
C ILE A 46 -9.77 24.30 11.04
N ASN A 47 -9.39 25.51 11.43
CA ASN A 47 -10.23 26.69 11.25
C ASN A 47 -10.48 26.93 9.75
N PRO A 48 -11.74 27.09 9.31
CA PRO A 48 -12.07 27.32 7.90
C PRO A 48 -11.35 28.50 7.27
N PHE A 49 -11.06 29.57 8.02
CA PHE A 49 -10.36 30.77 7.53
C PHE A 49 -8.88 30.54 7.23
N TYR A 50 -8.25 29.52 7.84
CA TYR A 50 -6.84 29.19 7.65
C TYR A 50 -6.64 27.95 6.76
N ARG A 51 -7.68 27.51 6.05
CA ARG A 51 -7.60 26.39 5.13
C ARG A 51 -6.97 26.84 3.81
N THR A 52 -5.85 26.23 3.45
CA THR A 52 -5.15 26.48 2.18
C THR A 52 -5.53 25.45 1.12
N THR A 53 -5.30 25.75 -0.16
CA THR A 53 -5.52 24.79 -1.25
C THR A 53 -4.64 23.54 -1.10
N SER A 54 -3.40 23.69 -0.61
CA SER A 54 -2.52 22.56 -0.31
C SER A 54 -3.08 21.64 0.79
N SER A 55 -3.91 22.16 1.70
CA SER A 55 -4.54 21.36 2.77
C SER A 55 -5.68 20.45 2.28
N ASP A 56 -6.11 20.61 1.03
CA ASP A 56 -7.10 19.72 0.42
C ASP A 56 -6.49 18.38 0.01
N TYR A 57 -5.19 18.36 -0.33
CA TYR A 57 -4.47 17.14 -0.55
C TYR A 57 -4.34 16.33 0.75
N GLY A 58 -4.71 15.05 0.72
CA GLY A 58 -4.70 14.19 1.91
C GLY A 58 -5.77 14.56 2.95
N ARG A 59 -6.79 15.34 2.59
CA ARG A 59 -7.87 15.71 3.52
C ARG A 59 -8.78 14.53 3.88
N TYR A 60 -9.13 13.69 2.92
CA TYR A 60 -10.07 12.58 3.10
C TYR A 60 -9.38 11.23 3.01
N PRO A 61 -9.73 10.26 3.89
CA PRO A 61 -9.25 8.89 3.77
C PRO A 61 -9.87 8.19 2.56
N PRO A 62 -9.20 7.17 2.02
CA PRO A 62 -9.79 6.30 1.01
C PRO A 62 -10.96 5.50 1.60
N THR A 63 -11.95 5.24 0.75
CA THR A 63 -13.15 4.43 1.02
C THR A 63 -13.13 3.12 0.23
N ILE A 64 -14.08 2.21 0.50
CA ILE A 64 -14.26 0.95 -0.25
C ILE A 64 -14.32 1.14 -1.78
N HIS A 65 -14.77 2.30 -2.25
CA HIS A 65 -14.94 2.60 -3.68
C HIS A 65 -13.66 3.16 -4.34
N SER A 66 -12.66 3.53 -3.54
CA SER A 66 -11.41 4.14 -4.01
C SER A 66 -10.20 3.21 -3.90
N VAL A 67 -10.27 2.19 -3.03
CA VAL A 67 -9.22 1.19 -2.86
C VAL A 67 -9.26 0.16 -4.00
N PRO A 68 -8.12 -0.49 -4.33
CA PRO A 68 -8.08 -1.48 -5.40
C PRO A 68 -8.85 -2.75 -5.02
N THR A 69 -9.41 -3.44 -6.00
CA THR A 69 -10.06 -4.74 -5.82
C THR A 69 -9.08 -5.92 -5.90
N SER A 70 -7.93 -5.72 -6.57
CA SER A 70 -6.87 -6.72 -6.69
C SER A 70 -5.49 -6.10 -6.50
N PHE A 71 -4.59 -6.84 -5.86
CA PHE A 71 -3.24 -6.36 -5.58
C PHE A 71 -2.19 -7.45 -5.84
N TYR A 72 -1.25 -7.16 -6.73
CA TYR A 72 -0.17 -8.09 -7.13
C TYR A 72 1.18 -7.39 -6.94
N PRO A 73 1.72 -7.38 -5.70
CA PRO A 73 2.99 -6.73 -5.45
C PRO A 73 4.13 -7.54 -6.04
N THR A 74 5.14 -6.84 -6.55
CA THR A 74 6.43 -7.47 -6.89
C THR A 74 7.18 -7.77 -5.60
N VAL A 75 7.28 -9.06 -5.24
CA VAL A 75 8.07 -9.50 -4.08
C VAL A 75 9.55 -9.60 -4.44
N GLN A 76 10.41 -9.14 -3.53
CA GLN A 76 11.87 -9.15 -3.72
C GLN A 76 12.56 -10.18 -2.80
N GLU A 77 11.84 -11.14 -2.25
CA GLU A 77 12.36 -12.08 -1.25
C GLU A 77 13.58 -12.86 -1.78
N PHE A 78 13.50 -13.37 -3.01
CA PHE A 78 14.64 -14.04 -3.66
C PHE A 78 15.86 -13.11 -3.78
N THR A 79 15.67 -11.91 -4.33
CA THR A 79 16.75 -10.94 -4.54
C THR A 79 17.35 -10.48 -3.22
N LYS A 80 16.56 -10.31 -2.17
CA LYS A 80 17.06 -9.98 -0.82
C LYS A 80 17.98 -11.06 -0.26
N VAL A 81 17.65 -12.33 -0.48
CA VAL A 81 18.50 -13.45 -0.07
C VAL A 81 19.81 -13.42 -0.86
N MET A 82 19.76 -13.23 -2.18
CA MET A 82 20.94 -13.13 -3.03
C MET A 82 21.82 -11.92 -2.66
N ALA A 83 21.21 -10.77 -2.37
CA ALA A 83 21.93 -9.55 -2.00
C ALA A 83 22.76 -9.72 -0.73
N LYS A 84 22.31 -10.56 0.22
CA LYS A 84 23.08 -10.89 1.43
C LYS A 84 24.35 -11.69 1.13
N ALA A 85 24.38 -12.47 0.04
CA ALA A 85 25.56 -13.23 -0.37
C ALA A 85 26.67 -12.33 -0.97
N GLY A 86 26.34 -11.09 -1.33
CA GLY A 86 27.28 -10.12 -1.87
C GLY A 86 27.61 -10.34 -3.35
N ASN A 87 28.65 -9.65 -3.83
CA ASN A 87 29.06 -9.71 -5.22
C ASN A 87 29.73 -11.06 -5.53
N TYR A 88 29.34 -11.68 -6.65
CA TYR A 88 29.96 -12.90 -7.13
C TYR A 88 31.46 -12.71 -7.37
N ARG A 89 32.25 -13.73 -7.00
CA ARG A 89 33.68 -13.83 -7.30
C ARG A 89 34.00 -15.24 -7.75
N ASN A 90 34.79 -15.37 -8.81
CA ASN A 90 35.31 -16.65 -9.28
C ASN A 90 36.65 -16.94 -8.60
N TYR A 91 36.73 -18.04 -7.85
CA TYR A 91 37.97 -18.57 -7.25
C TYR A 91 38.30 -19.99 -7.74
N SER A 92 37.72 -20.41 -8.86
CA SER A 92 38.00 -21.71 -9.49
C SER A 92 39.31 -21.70 -10.27
N LEU A 93 39.93 -22.88 -10.41
CA LEU A 93 41.09 -23.09 -11.28
C LEU A 93 40.60 -23.35 -12.72
N ASN A 94 41.35 -22.90 -13.72
CA ASN A 94 41.12 -23.34 -15.10
C ASN A 94 41.62 -24.79 -15.25
N VAL A 95 40.71 -25.72 -15.54
CA VAL A 95 40.99 -27.15 -15.77
C VAL A 95 40.53 -27.58 -17.16
N GLY A 96 40.25 -26.63 -18.06
CA GLY A 96 39.94 -26.94 -19.45
C GLY A 96 41.14 -27.63 -20.11
N ILE A 97 40.91 -28.79 -20.72
CA ILE A 97 41.89 -29.43 -21.60
C ILE A 97 41.82 -28.70 -22.93
N ASP A 98 42.97 -28.24 -23.42
CA ASP A 98 43.04 -27.55 -24.70
C ASP A 98 42.57 -28.48 -25.83
N PRO A 99 41.65 -28.03 -26.69
CA PRO A 99 41.22 -28.84 -27.82
C PRO A 99 42.37 -29.00 -28.82
N SER A 100 42.60 -30.23 -29.29
CA SER A 100 43.52 -30.49 -30.39
C SER A 100 42.97 -29.88 -31.68
N VAL A 101 43.74 -29.01 -32.33
CA VAL A 101 43.44 -28.55 -33.69
C VAL A 101 43.64 -29.75 -34.62
N ILE A 102 42.56 -30.17 -35.29
CA ILE A 102 42.58 -31.16 -36.39
C ILE A 102 42.91 -30.42 -37.68
#